data_AF-A0A7X6S7I4-F1
#
_entry.id   AF-A0A7X6S7I4-F1
#
_cell.length_a   1.000
_cell.length_b   1.000
_cell.length_c   1.000
_cell.angle_alpha   90.00
_cell.angle_beta   90.00
_cell.angle_gamma   90.00
#
_symmetry.space_group_name_H-M   'P 1'
#
loop_
_entity.id
_entity.type
_entity.pdbx_description
1 polymer ?
#
loop_
_entity_poly.entity_id
_entity_poly.type
_entity_poly.pdbx_seq_one_letter_code
_entity_poly.pdbx_strand_id
1 'polypeptide(L)'
;MKGLKLIGKGLFSKVYSTDDLDYVIINKNDYIKEAMAFDWFPDSRYFPKIDEIKINDDYYWKMKKYNKTKKIKGLLNDQDYKFYQELRKIFKTKPIIKNKDDSYSVLYKLFSESSLLADQKELMLDALSACSNYGSDVGFEISPRNIFIESGRLILADCFFIISQVEEIRRKK
;
A
#
# COMPACT_ATOMS: atom_id res chain seq x y z
N MET A 1 3.73 -22.18 -12.19
CA MET A 1 2.78 -21.20 -12.75
C MET A 1 2.86 -21.14 -14.28
N LYS A 2 2.37 -22.15 -15.03
CA LYS A 2 2.29 -22.05 -16.50
C LYS A 2 1.11 -21.13 -16.88
N GLY A 3 1.28 -20.27 -17.88
CA GLY A 3 0.24 -19.37 -18.39
C GLY A 3 0.16 -17.98 -17.74
N LEU A 4 0.68 -17.80 -16.53
CA LEU A 4 0.70 -16.51 -15.85
C LEU A 4 1.84 -15.61 -16.36
N LYS A 5 1.52 -14.38 -16.76
CA LYS A 5 2.49 -13.38 -17.21
C LYS A 5 2.89 -12.50 -16.02
N LEU A 6 4.19 -12.22 -15.86
CA LEU A 6 4.68 -11.23 -14.90
C LEU A 6 4.33 -9.82 -15.42
N ILE A 7 3.45 -9.10 -14.72
CA ILE A 7 2.96 -7.76 -15.11
C ILE A 7 3.53 -6.64 -14.23
N GLY A 8 4.18 -7.00 -13.12
CA GLY A 8 4.79 -6.05 -12.21
C GLY A 8 5.87 -6.70 -11.34
N LYS A 9 6.91 -5.92 -11.03
CA LYS A 9 7.94 -6.29 -10.07
C LYS A 9 8.23 -5.09 -9.19
N GLY A 10 7.77 -5.16 -7.95
CA GLY A 10 8.10 -4.24 -6.88
C GLY A 10 9.34 -4.68 -6.11
N LEU A 11 9.56 -4.06 -4.96
CA LEU A 11 10.63 -4.43 -4.06
C LEU A 11 10.33 -5.75 -3.33
N PHE A 12 9.11 -5.87 -2.79
CA PHE A 12 8.62 -7.04 -2.05
C PHE A 12 7.89 -8.04 -2.95
N SER A 13 7.26 -7.52 -4.00
CA SER A 13 6.27 -8.25 -4.79
C SER A 13 6.69 -8.52 -6.23
N LYS A 14 6.41 -9.72 -6.71
CA LYS A 14 6.24 -10.06 -8.13
C LYS A 14 4.75 -10.28 -8.36
N VAL A 15 4.21 -9.57 -9.33
CA VAL A 15 2.78 -9.52 -9.63
C VAL A 15 2.53 -10.19 -10.96
N TYR A 16 1.67 -11.20 -10.96
CA TYR A 16 1.33 -12.01 -12.11
C TYR A 16 -0.16 -11.87 -12.47
N SER A 17 -0.48 -11.98 -13.75
CA SER A 17 -1.86 -11.96 -14.27
C SER A 17 -1.88 -12.57 -15.67
N THR A 18 -3.06 -13.00 -16.14
CA THR A 18 -3.33 -13.15 -17.58
C THR A 18 -4.32 -12.08 -18.04
N ASP A 19 -4.65 -12.08 -19.33
CA ASP A 19 -5.62 -11.16 -19.92
C ASP A 19 -7.05 -11.50 -19.48
N ASP A 20 -7.33 -12.78 -19.19
CA ASP A 20 -8.65 -13.28 -18.75
C ASP A 20 -8.93 -13.11 -17.26
N LEU A 21 -7.92 -12.75 -16.45
CA LEU A 21 -8.08 -12.56 -15.02
C LEU A 21 -8.38 -11.09 -14.69
N ASP A 22 -9.42 -10.90 -13.87
CA ASP A 22 -9.81 -9.64 -13.23
C ASP A 22 -9.07 -9.41 -11.89
N TYR A 23 -8.17 -10.31 -11.53
CA TYR A 23 -7.30 -10.23 -10.35
C TYR A 23 -5.83 -10.44 -10.70
N VAL A 24 -4.97 -10.01 -9.79
CA VAL A 24 -3.53 -10.25 -9.82
C VAL A 24 -3.13 -11.22 -8.71
N ILE A 25 -2.05 -11.96 -8.97
CA ILE A 25 -1.42 -12.90 -8.04
C ILE A 25 -0.10 -12.30 -7.59
N ILE A 26 0.14 -12.29 -6.28
CA ILE A 26 1.29 -11.67 -5.62
C ILE A 26 1.96 -12.72 -4.74
N ASN A 27 3.29 -12.78 -4.73
CA ASN A 27 4.05 -13.66 -3.84
C ASN A 27 3.92 -13.25 -2.36
N LYS A 28 3.95 -14.24 -1.45
CA LYS A 28 3.83 -14.08 0.01
C LYS A 28 5.09 -13.57 0.73
N ASN A 29 5.70 -12.49 0.25
CA ASN A 29 6.91 -11.92 0.89
C ASN A 29 6.72 -10.48 1.38
N ASP A 30 5.49 -9.97 1.38
CA ASP A 30 5.16 -8.59 1.71
C ASP A 30 4.33 -8.57 3.00
N TYR A 31 4.90 -8.03 4.08
CA TYR A 31 4.25 -7.99 5.39
C TYR A 31 2.98 -7.13 5.38
N ILE A 32 2.93 -6.10 4.54
CA ILE A 32 1.76 -5.23 4.47
C ILE A 32 0.62 -5.93 3.74
N LYS A 33 0.92 -6.72 2.71
CA LYS A 33 -0.10 -7.53 2.03
C LYS A 33 -0.61 -8.66 2.93
N GLU A 34 0.25 -9.22 3.79
CA GLU A 34 -0.17 -10.17 4.82
C GLU A 34 -1.09 -9.51 5.86
N ALA A 35 -0.74 -8.32 6.37
CA ALA A 35 -1.60 -7.54 7.26
C ALA A 35 -2.99 -7.27 6.67
N MET A 36 -3.04 -6.92 5.38
CA MET A 36 -4.29 -6.71 4.64
C MET A 36 -5.07 -8.01 4.46
N ALA A 37 -4.41 -9.15 4.28
CA ALA A 37 -5.06 -10.45 4.10
C ALA A 37 -5.63 -11.04 5.39
N PHE A 38 -5.09 -10.64 6.55
CA PHE A 38 -5.58 -11.03 7.88
C PHE A 38 -6.60 -10.04 8.45
N ASP A 39 -7.16 -9.15 7.62
CA ASP A 39 -8.16 -8.16 8.01
C ASP A 39 -7.70 -7.24 9.17
N TRP A 40 -6.38 -6.99 9.28
CA TRP A 40 -5.86 -6.04 10.27
C TRP A 40 -6.03 -4.58 9.81
N PHE A 41 -6.08 -4.37 8.49
CA PHE A 41 -6.34 -3.05 7.92
C PHE A 41 -7.82 -2.66 8.07
N PRO A 42 -8.12 -1.36 8.18
CA PRO A 42 -9.50 -0.89 8.25
C PRO A 42 -10.26 -1.23 6.97
N ASP A 43 -11.50 -1.72 7.12
CA ASP A 43 -12.40 -1.96 5.99
C ASP A 43 -12.78 -0.61 5.34
N SER A 44 -12.29 -0.41 4.12
CA SER A 44 -12.39 0.88 3.44
C SER A 44 -12.21 0.75 1.95
N ARG A 45 -12.96 1.56 1.20
CA ARG A 45 -12.80 1.67 -0.26
C ARG A 45 -11.42 2.13 -0.71
N TYR A 46 -10.62 2.72 0.19
CA TYR A 46 -9.29 3.22 -0.15
C TYR A 46 -8.25 2.10 -0.16
N PHE A 47 -8.45 1.01 0.57
CA PHE A 47 -7.51 -0.12 0.57
C PHE A 47 -8.07 -1.26 -0.27
N PRO A 48 -7.24 -1.91 -1.10
CA PRO A 48 -7.69 -3.08 -1.84
C PRO A 48 -7.87 -4.26 -0.87
N LYS A 49 -8.91 -5.06 -1.10
CA LYS A 49 -9.02 -6.36 -0.44
C LYS A 49 -7.93 -7.31 -0.95
N ILE A 50 -7.26 -7.99 -0.03
CA ILE A 50 -6.28 -9.03 -0.30
C ILE A 50 -6.82 -10.35 0.23
N ASP A 51 -6.88 -11.38 -0.61
CA ASP A 51 -7.28 -12.73 -0.22
C ASP A 51 -6.11 -13.70 -0.41
N GLU A 52 -6.13 -14.83 0.28
CA GLU A 52 -5.20 -15.93 0.01
C GLU A 52 -5.72 -16.83 -1.12
N ILE A 53 -4.83 -17.30 -1.99
CA ILE A 53 -5.13 -18.29 -3.03
C ILE A 53 -4.05 -19.36 -3.10
N LYS A 54 -4.46 -20.62 -3.27
CA LYS A 54 -3.56 -21.77 -3.46
C LYS A 54 -3.41 -22.09 -4.96
N ILE A 55 -2.18 -22.21 -5.45
CA ILE A 55 -1.87 -22.51 -6.86
C ILE A 55 -0.70 -23.50 -6.93
N ASN A 56 -0.91 -24.70 -7.46
CA ASN A 56 0.10 -25.77 -7.56
C ASN A 56 0.86 -26.00 -6.23
N ASP A 57 0.10 -26.18 -5.15
CA ASP A 57 0.60 -26.42 -3.78
C ASP A 57 1.30 -25.27 -3.06
N ASP A 58 1.55 -24.15 -3.73
CA ASP A 58 2.02 -22.91 -3.11
C ASP A 58 0.86 -21.95 -2.81
N TYR A 59 1.08 -21.07 -1.83
CA TYR A 59 0.14 -20.01 -1.46
C TYR A 59 0.60 -18.65 -1.96
N TYR A 60 -0.36 -17.84 -2.40
CA TYR A 60 -0.16 -16.50 -2.95
C TYR A 60 -1.22 -15.54 -2.39
N TRP A 61 -0.95 -14.25 -2.51
CA TRP A 61 -1.97 -13.23 -2.30
C TRP A 61 -2.69 -12.92 -3.61
N LYS A 62 -3.98 -12.70 -3.53
CA LYS A 62 -4.88 -12.32 -4.61
C LYS A 62 -5.41 -10.92 -4.33
N MET A 63 -5.41 -10.06 -5.33
CA MET A 63 -5.98 -8.72 -5.27
C MET A 63 -6.69 -8.41 -6.57
N LYS A 64 -7.76 -7.60 -6.54
CA LYS A 64 -8.35 -7.05 -7.76
C LYS A 64 -7.29 -6.42 -8.68
N LYS A 65 -7.42 -6.63 -9.98
CA LYS A 65 -6.54 -6.05 -11.00
C LYS A 65 -7.00 -4.64 -11.31
N TYR A 66 -6.14 -3.67 -11.02
CA TYR A 66 -6.37 -2.27 -11.31
C TYR A 66 -5.56 -1.80 -12.53
N ASN A 67 -6.12 -0.86 -13.28
CA ASN A 67 -5.42 -0.23 -14.39
C ASN A 67 -4.36 0.76 -13.86
N LYS A 68 -3.12 0.59 -14.32
CA LYS A 68 -2.05 1.53 -13.99
C LYS A 68 -2.36 2.91 -14.57
N THR A 69 -2.22 3.93 -13.74
CA THR A 69 -2.48 5.31 -14.13
C THR A 69 -1.19 6.12 -14.15
N LYS A 70 -0.83 6.70 -15.31
CA LYS A 70 0.38 7.55 -15.44
C LYS A 70 0.15 9.01 -15.00
N LYS A 71 -1.11 9.48 -15.01
CA LYS A 71 -1.47 10.88 -14.70
C LYS A 71 -2.63 10.89 -13.70
N ILE A 72 -2.49 11.59 -12.59
CA ILE A 72 -3.50 11.60 -11.51
C ILE A 72 -4.47 12.78 -11.65
N LYS A 73 -3.95 13.95 -12.05
CA LYS A 73 -4.72 15.19 -12.13
C LYS A 73 -5.86 15.04 -13.15
N GLY A 74 -7.09 15.32 -12.72
CA GLY A 74 -8.29 15.26 -13.55
C GLY A 74 -8.92 13.87 -13.68
N LEU A 75 -8.34 12.83 -13.06
CA LEU A 75 -8.93 11.50 -13.03
C LEU A 75 -9.59 11.18 -11.69
N LEU A 76 -9.12 11.75 -10.58
CA LEU A 76 -9.76 11.62 -9.28
C LEU A 76 -10.93 12.59 -9.17
N ASN A 77 -11.99 12.17 -8.47
CA ASN A 77 -13.01 13.07 -7.96
C ASN A 77 -12.38 14.09 -6.98
N ASP A 78 -13.07 15.20 -6.74
CA ASP A 78 -12.52 16.32 -5.96
C ASP A 78 -12.14 15.94 -4.53
N GLN A 79 -12.93 15.08 -3.88
CA GLN A 79 -12.67 14.63 -2.51
C GLN A 79 -11.40 13.77 -2.43
N ASP A 80 -11.27 12.80 -3.33
CA ASP A 80 -10.11 11.91 -3.39
C ASP A 80 -8.86 12.63 -3.87
N TYR A 81 -9.01 13.63 -4.75
CA TYR A 81 -7.89 14.46 -5.15
C TYR A 81 -7.36 15.29 -3.98
N LYS A 82 -8.24 15.91 -3.17
CA LYS A 82 -7.85 16.61 -1.94
C LYS A 82 -7.18 15.67 -0.95
N PHE A 83 -7.74 14.47 -0.75
CA PHE A 83 -7.14 13.46 0.12
C PHE A 83 -5.73 13.08 -0.34
N TYR A 84 -5.58 12.76 -1.63
CA TYR A 84 -4.29 12.46 -2.24
C TYR A 84 -3.29 13.61 -2.06
N GLN A 85 -3.70 14.87 -2.25
CA GLN A 85 -2.83 16.03 -2.10
C GLN A 85 -2.32 16.20 -0.67
N GLU A 86 -3.16 16.01 0.34
CA GLU A 86 -2.75 16.07 1.74
C GLU A 86 -1.79 14.93 2.10
N LEU A 87 -2.05 13.70 1.65
CA LEU A 87 -1.10 12.59 1.81
C LEU A 87 0.26 12.91 1.14
N ARG A 88 0.24 13.52 -0.05
CA ARG A 88 1.46 13.95 -0.76
C ARG A 88 2.21 15.03 -0.02
N LYS A 89 1.50 15.95 0.65
CA LYS A 89 2.09 16.98 1.50
C LYS A 89 2.79 16.33 2.70
N ILE A 90 2.09 15.45 3.43
CA ILE A 90 2.65 14.68 4.55
C ILE A 90 3.93 13.95 4.14
N PHE A 91 3.91 13.23 3.01
CA PHE A 91 5.10 12.52 2.53
C PHE A 91 6.28 13.45 2.20
N LYS A 92 6.01 14.65 1.64
CA LYS A 92 7.06 15.62 1.31
C LYS A 92 7.61 16.38 2.52
N THR A 93 6.78 16.63 3.53
CA THR A 93 7.15 17.40 4.72
C THR A 93 7.63 16.52 5.87
N LYS A 94 7.63 15.18 5.70
CA LYS A 94 8.12 14.25 6.71
C LYS A 94 9.58 14.58 7.06
N PRO A 95 9.93 14.72 8.35
CA PRO A 95 11.31 14.98 8.75
C PRO A 95 12.20 13.78 8.40
N ILE A 96 13.50 14.02 8.35
CA ILE A 96 14.49 12.94 8.23
C ILE A 96 14.48 12.15 9.53
N ILE A 97 14.15 10.86 9.42
CA ILE A 97 14.11 9.92 10.55
C ILE A 97 15.48 9.27 10.66
N LYS A 98 16.20 9.49 11.76
CA LYS A 98 17.54 8.93 11.99
C LYS A 98 17.49 7.50 12.48
N ASN A 99 16.62 7.22 13.46
CA ASN A 99 16.34 5.88 13.92
C ASN A 99 15.01 5.41 13.30
N LYS A 100 15.06 4.34 12.52
CA LYS A 100 13.86 3.81 11.84
C LYS A 100 12.74 3.44 12.80
N ASP A 101 13.05 3.05 14.03
CA ASP A 101 12.06 2.66 15.03
C ASP A 101 11.21 3.85 15.53
N ASP A 102 11.66 5.09 15.30
CA ASP A 102 10.88 6.30 15.59
C ASP A 102 9.80 6.56 14.52
N SER A 103 9.85 5.86 13.38
CA SER A 103 9.05 6.16 12.19
C SER A 103 7.55 6.09 12.46
N TYR A 104 7.08 5.10 13.24
CA TYR A 104 5.69 5.01 13.67
C TYR A 104 5.23 6.29 14.37
N SER A 105 5.97 6.74 15.40
CA SER A 105 5.59 7.93 16.18
C SER A 105 5.54 9.21 15.33
N VAL A 106 6.48 9.34 14.38
CA VAL A 106 6.54 10.47 13.45
C VAL A 106 5.33 10.44 12.50
N LEU A 107 5.02 9.29 11.90
CA LEU A 107 3.87 9.15 11.01
C LEU A 107 2.55 9.36 11.76
N TYR A 108 2.42 8.80 12.97
CA TYR A 108 1.25 8.98 13.82
C TYR A 108 0.98 10.46 14.07
N LYS A 109 2.01 11.22 14.46
CA LYS A 109 1.91 12.66 14.68
C LYS A 109 1.51 13.39 13.38
N LEU A 110 2.17 13.08 12.27
CA LEU A 110 1.88 13.72 10.98
C LEU A 110 0.45 13.47 10.49
N PHE A 111 -0.08 12.24 10.64
CA PHE A 111 -1.47 11.96 10.29
C PHE A 111 -2.45 12.66 11.25
N SER A 112 -2.19 12.59 12.57
CA SER A 112 -3.05 13.21 13.59
C SER A 112 -3.18 14.73 13.43
N GLU A 113 -2.06 15.41 13.17
CA GLU A 113 -1.98 16.87 13.05
C GLU A 113 -2.26 17.39 11.62
N SER A 114 -2.51 16.50 10.66
CA SER A 114 -2.77 16.88 9.26
C SER A 114 -4.09 17.64 9.07
N SER A 115 -4.28 18.18 7.86
CA SER A 115 -5.56 18.79 7.42
C SER A 115 -6.54 17.77 6.82
N LEU A 116 -6.29 16.47 7.00
CA LEU A 116 -7.22 15.42 6.60
C LEU A 116 -8.57 15.55 7.33
N LEU A 117 -9.64 15.06 6.71
CA LEU A 117 -10.92 14.91 7.39
C LEU A 117 -10.82 13.90 8.53
N ALA A 118 -11.73 13.98 9.52
CA ALA A 118 -11.66 13.13 10.71
C ALA A 118 -11.66 11.63 10.39
N ASP A 119 -12.55 11.20 9.48
CA ASP A 119 -12.64 9.82 8.98
C ASP A 119 -11.37 9.39 8.23
N GLN A 120 -10.77 10.29 7.46
CA GLN A 120 -9.50 10.04 6.76
C GLN A 120 -8.32 9.93 7.73
N LYS A 121 -8.31 10.70 8.82
CA LYS A 121 -7.28 10.58 9.88
C LYS A 121 -7.38 9.24 10.56
N GLU A 122 -8.58 8.89 11.03
CA GLU A 122 -8.86 7.61 11.68
C GLU A 122 -8.43 6.45 10.78
N LEU A 123 -8.87 6.45 9.52
CA LEU A 123 -8.47 5.46 8.51
C LEU A 123 -6.95 5.29 8.38
N MET A 124 -6.21 6.40 8.30
CA MET A 124 -4.75 6.35 8.12
C MET A 124 -4.01 5.93 9.39
N LEU A 125 -4.54 6.30 10.56
CA LEU A 125 -4.00 5.89 11.86
C LEU A 125 -4.26 4.41 12.14
N ASP A 126 -5.44 3.90 11.79
CA ASP A 126 -5.78 2.48 11.91
C ASP A 126 -4.91 1.63 10.98
N ALA A 127 -4.74 2.07 9.72
CA ALA A 127 -3.82 1.41 8.80
C ALA A 127 -2.37 1.43 9.30
N LEU A 128 -1.91 2.54 9.90
CA LEU A 128 -0.59 2.64 10.51
C LEU A 128 -0.46 1.69 11.72
N SER A 129 -1.48 1.61 12.57
CA SER A 129 -1.54 0.68 13.70
C SER A 129 -1.49 -0.76 13.24
N ALA A 130 -2.23 -1.12 12.18
CA ALA A 130 -2.19 -2.45 11.57
C ALA A 130 -0.78 -2.83 11.10
N CYS A 131 -0.06 -1.90 10.47
CA CYS A 131 1.34 -2.11 10.06
C CYS A 131 2.28 -2.33 11.25
N SER A 132 1.99 -1.67 12.39
CA SER A 132 2.87 -1.70 13.56
C SER A 132 2.96 -3.07 14.25
N ASN A 133 2.06 -4.00 13.92
CA ASN A 133 2.15 -5.41 14.34
C ASN A 133 3.47 -6.09 13.88
N TYR A 134 4.12 -5.57 12.83
CA TYR A 134 5.42 -6.07 12.34
C TYR A 134 6.63 -5.29 12.86
N GLY A 135 6.42 -4.20 13.61
CA GLY A 135 7.48 -3.33 14.10
C GLY A 135 7.12 -1.84 14.00
N SER A 136 7.83 -1.00 14.75
CA SER A 136 7.62 0.46 14.74
C SER A 136 8.31 1.17 13.57
N ASP A 137 9.09 0.44 12.76
CA ASP A 137 9.81 0.95 11.60
C ASP A 137 8.96 0.99 10.32
N VAL A 138 7.70 1.42 10.48
CA VAL A 138 6.75 1.56 9.38
C VAL A 138 7.14 2.75 8.50
N GLY A 139 7.37 2.50 7.22
CA GLY A 139 7.52 3.50 6.18
C GLY A 139 6.20 3.85 5.50
N PHE A 140 6.13 5.08 4.99
CA PHE A 140 5.02 5.57 4.17
C PHE A 140 5.55 6.28 2.93
N GLU A 141 5.02 5.91 1.76
CA GLU A 141 5.29 6.54 0.47
C GLU A 141 4.02 6.64 -0.38
N ILE A 142 3.60 7.87 -0.68
CA ILE A 142 2.52 8.14 -1.62
C ILE A 142 3.08 8.70 -2.94
N SER A 143 2.94 7.94 -4.01
CA SER A 143 3.39 8.33 -5.36
C SER A 143 2.50 7.67 -6.42
N PRO A 144 2.51 8.15 -7.69
CA PRO A 144 1.65 7.59 -8.74
C PRO A 144 1.84 6.08 -8.99
N ARG A 145 2.97 5.50 -8.57
CA ARG A 145 3.25 4.06 -8.72
C ARG A 145 2.62 3.20 -7.63
N ASN A 146 2.25 3.79 -6.50
CA ASN A 146 1.73 3.10 -5.30
C ASN A 146 0.20 3.23 -5.16
N ILE A 147 -0.47 3.86 -6.14
CA ILE A 147 -1.92 4.07 -6.14
C ILE A 147 -2.54 3.58 -7.44
N PHE A 148 -3.85 3.37 -7.38
CA PHE A 148 -4.70 3.20 -8.56
C PHE A 148 -5.86 4.18 -8.55
N ILE A 149 -6.51 4.31 -9.71
CA ILE A 149 -7.76 5.05 -9.87
C ILE A 149 -8.79 4.11 -10.47
N GLU A 150 -9.94 4.00 -9.82
CA GLU A 150 -11.06 3.20 -10.29
C GLU A 150 -12.33 4.05 -10.28
N SER A 151 -12.92 4.28 -11.46
CA SER A 151 -14.16 5.06 -11.59
C SER A 151 -14.10 6.42 -10.90
N GLY A 152 -12.94 7.08 -11.03
CA GLY A 152 -12.63 8.35 -10.40
C GLY A 152 -12.33 8.31 -8.90
N ARG A 153 -12.19 7.12 -8.31
CA ARG A 153 -11.88 6.93 -6.89
C ARG A 153 -10.43 6.50 -6.67
N LEU A 154 -9.84 6.97 -5.59
CA LEU A 154 -8.47 6.64 -5.18
C LEU A 154 -8.40 5.29 -4.48
N ILE A 155 -7.43 4.47 -4.89
CA ILE A 155 -7.03 3.24 -4.20
C ILE A 155 -5.56 3.37 -3.77
N LEU A 156 -5.29 3.21 -2.48
CA LEU A 156 -3.98 3.17 -1.83
C LEU A 156 -3.49 1.71 -1.80
N ALA A 157 -2.65 1.32 -2.76
CA ALA A 157 -2.27 -0.08 -2.92
C ALA A 157 -0.97 -0.46 -2.20
N ASP A 158 0.05 0.40 -2.31
CA ASP A 158 1.42 0.07 -1.88
C ASP A 158 2.07 1.25 -1.15
N CYS A 159 1.28 1.90 -0.28
CA CYS A 159 1.69 3.13 0.39
C CYS A 159 2.43 2.92 1.71
N PHE A 160 2.25 1.78 2.38
CA PHE A 160 2.95 1.41 3.59
C PHE A 160 3.98 0.31 3.29
N PHE A 161 5.04 0.24 4.10
CA PHE A 161 6.07 -0.79 4.02
C PHE A 161 6.85 -0.87 5.34
N ILE A 162 7.57 -1.97 5.58
CA ILE A 162 8.46 -2.09 6.75
C ILE A 162 9.91 -1.79 6.34
N ILE A 163 10.55 -0.82 7.01
CA ILE A 163 11.89 -0.31 6.61
C ILE A 163 12.95 -1.41 6.73
N SER A 164 12.95 -2.18 7.81
CA SER A 164 13.86 -3.32 8.00
C SER A 164 13.71 -4.38 6.91
N GLN A 165 12.49 -4.65 6.45
CA GLN A 165 12.23 -5.56 5.35
C GLN A 165 12.82 -5.03 4.03
N VAL A 166 12.72 -3.71 3.77
CA VAL A 166 13.39 -3.06 2.63
C VAL A 166 14.90 -3.29 2.68
N GLU A 167 15.51 -3.05 3.84
CA GLU A 167 16.96 -3.19 4.05
C GLU A 167 17.43 -4.63 3.88
N GLU A 168 16.68 -5.61 4.36
CA GLU A 168 16.98 -7.04 4.19
C GLU A 168 16.98 -7.45 2.71
N ILE A 169 15.94 -7.07 1.96
CA ILE A 169 15.83 -7.39 0.53
C ILE A 169 16.96 -6.72 -0.26
N ARG A 170 17.35 -5.50 0.11
CA ARG A 170 18.46 -4.78 -0.55
C ARG A 170 19.81 -5.41 -0.27
N ARG A 171 20.03 -5.99 0.92
CA ARG A 171 21.26 -6.71 1.28
C ARG A 171 21.42 -8.05 0.57
N LYS A 172 20.31 -8.69 0.19
CA LYS A 172 20.28 -9.98 -0.54
C LYS A 172 20.47 -9.84 -2.06
N LYS A 173 20.55 -8.62 -2.59
CA LYS A 173 20.81 -8.33 -4.00
C LYS A 173 22.28 -8.02 -4.21
#